data_AF-A0A453G7S0-F1
#
_entry.id   AF-A0A453G7S0-F1
#
_cell.length_a   1.000
_cell.length_b   1.000
_cell.length_c   1.000
_cell.angle_alpha   90.00
_cell.angle_beta   90.00
_cell.angle_gamma   90.00
#
_symmetry.space_group_name_H-M   'P 1'
#
loop_
_entity.id
_entity.type
_entity.pdbx_description
1 polymer ?
#
loop_
_entity_poly.entity_id
_entity_poly.type
_entity_poly.pdbx_seq_one_letter_code
_entity_poly.pdbx_strand_id
1 'polypeptide(L)'
;MCACCEVDMVTRTFCFLSDDELLRSTVKPCKSTSSGPICSICESGAGSCLLIQCQNSSCSRSFHTFCLSPPMQDTRGTLECPLCKINEASLAKGMEVYASKKIQRLVGCRRVILQESDFQYQILVKWQLLSHHHDCWVPLDWLLVFDRLRAQSYIRKNTLPKEVYMDDQRKPEWFEVDRAIACRRKFDLGLCDILASYKDNEDFEGYEFLVKWKGLDYCDATWESYSTEGVKSAVSMLVKRHQNTLRRVDCVSPMNIEGMVSENIHNDALYDYQLQGLKWMFDNFKSKRSVILADEMGLGKTVQVVSFLSHIIKGSF
;
A
#
# COMPACT_ATOMS: atom_id res chain seq x y z
N MET A 1 -18.06 55.16 26.68
CA MET A 1 -17.04 54.42 27.46
C MET A 1 -16.85 53.05 26.82
N CYS A 2 -15.83 52.88 25.99
CA CYS A 2 -14.89 51.75 26.02
C CYS A 2 -13.88 51.92 24.87
N ALA A 3 -12.62 51.66 25.20
CA ALA A 3 -11.43 51.81 24.38
C ALA A 3 -11.24 50.66 23.38
N CYS A 4 -10.42 50.90 22.34
CA CYS A 4 -9.53 49.96 21.64
C CYS A 4 -8.89 50.76 20.48
N CYS A 5 -7.75 51.42 20.68
CA CYS A 5 -6.37 50.92 20.60
C CYS A 5 -5.91 50.62 19.16
N GLU A 6 -4.87 51.37 18.79
CA GLU A 6 -4.15 51.45 17.52
C GLU A 6 -3.60 50.11 17.02
N VAL A 7 -3.59 49.95 15.70
CA VAL A 7 -2.99 48.81 15.01
C VAL A 7 -1.64 49.25 14.44
N ASP A 8 -0.56 48.86 15.11
CA ASP A 8 0.81 49.04 14.60
C ASP A 8 1.09 48.05 13.46
N MET A 9 1.44 48.61 12.30
CA MET A 9 2.03 47.89 11.18
C MET A 9 3.47 47.48 11.53
N VAL A 10 3.67 46.21 11.89
CA VAL A 10 5.01 45.60 11.90
C VAL A 10 5.23 44.86 10.58
N THR A 11 5.99 45.48 9.69
CA THR A 11 6.63 44.84 8.53
C THR A 11 7.46 43.65 8.99
N ARG A 12 6.98 42.43 8.76
CA ARG A 12 7.78 41.20 8.86
C ARG A 12 8.71 41.12 7.65
N THR A 13 9.96 41.51 7.86
CA THR A 13 11.07 41.20 6.96
C THR A 13 11.24 39.67 6.94
N PHE A 14 10.80 39.02 5.86
CA PHE A 14 11.15 37.63 5.60
C PHE A 14 12.66 37.58 5.30
N CYS A 15 13.47 37.17 6.28
CA CYS A 15 14.84 36.77 6.02
C CYS A 15 14.81 35.54 5.10
N PHE A 16 15.11 35.75 3.82
CA PHE A 16 15.47 34.68 2.89
C PHE A 16 16.85 34.13 3.29
N LEU A 17 16.87 33.19 4.24
CA LEU A 17 18.01 32.29 4.37
C LEU A 17 18.11 31.48 3.08
N SER A 18 19.31 31.41 2.50
CA SER A 18 19.52 30.63 1.28
C SER A 18 19.19 29.15 1.53
N ASP A 19 18.69 28.43 0.51
CA ASP A 19 18.30 27.01 0.64
C ASP A 19 19.42 26.13 1.22
N ASP A 20 20.69 26.50 1.01
CA ASP A 20 21.86 25.82 1.55
C ASP A 20 22.08 26.07 3.05
N GLU A 21 21.63 27.19 3.59
CA GLU A 21 21.85 27.60 4.98
C GLU A 21 20.88 26.90 5.94
N LEU A 22 19.61 26.75 5.52
CA LEU A 22 18.63 25.89 6.20
C LEU A 22 19.03 24.41 6.16
N LEU A 23 19.69 23.94 5.10
CA LEU A 23 20.19 22.57 5.03
C LEU A 23 21.41 22.35 5.93
N ARG A 24 22.34 23.31 5.97
CA ARG A 24 23.54 23.26 6.82
C ARG A 24 23.22 23.31 8.32
N SER A 25 22.17 24.02 8.73
CA SER A 25 21.76 24.06 10.15
C SER A 25 21.06 22.78 10.61
N THR A 26 20.48 22.01 9.68
CA THR A 26 19.52 20.94 10.00
C THR A 26 20.10 19.54 9.74
N VAL A 27 21.11 19.43 8.89
CA VAL A 27 21.80 18.18 8.61
C VAL A 27 23.24 18.32 9.07
N LYS A 28 23.62 17.64 10.15
CA LYS A 28 25.04 17.33 10.37
C LYS A 28 25.39 16.21 9.39
N PRO A 29 26.25 16.46 8.39
CA PRO A 29 26.69 15.39 7.52
C PRO A 29 27.45 14.35 8.35
N CYS A 30 27.09 13.07 8.24
CA CYS A 30 28.01 12.01 8.63
C CYS A 30 29.32 12.26 7.89
N LYS A 31 30.45 12.33 8.62
CA LYS A 31 31.78 12.62 8.05
C LYS A 31 32.07 11.65 6.90
N SER A 32 31.83 12.08 5.66
CA SER A 32 32.15 11.31 4.47
C SER A 32 33.60 11.60 4.13
N THR A 33 34.47 10.61 4.37
CA THR A 33 35.77 10.59 3.73
C THR A 33 35.53 10.27 2.26
N SER A 34 36.19 10.98 1.35
CA SER A 34 36.10 10.78 -0.11
C SER A 34 36.60 9.41 -0.59
N SER A 35 36.97 8.51 0.33
CA SER A 35 37.48 7.15 0.09
C SER A 35 36.71 6.07 0.88
N GLY A 36 35.46 6.37 1.31
CA GLY A 36 34.62 5.43 2.05
C GLY A 36 33.93 4.38 1.16
N PRO A 37 33.48 3.24 1.73
CA PRO A 37 32.72 2.24 0.99
C PRO A 37 31.41 2.82 0.41
N ILE A 38 31.02 2.36 -0.78
CA ILE A 38 29.76 2.73 -1.44
C ILE A 38 28.78 1.55 -1.41
N CYS A 39 27.48 1.86 -1.34
CA CYS A 39 26.46 0.84 -1.46
C CYS A 39 26.41 0.27 -2.88
N SER A 40 26.53 -1.05 -3.04
CA SER A 40 26.45 -1.73 -4.34
C SER A 40 25.06 -1.77 -4.98
N ILE A 41 24.02 -1.23 -4.33
CA ILE A 41 22.63 -1.21 -4.83
C ILE A 41 22.25 0.19 -5.33
N CYS A 42 22.51 1.23 -4.53
CA CYS A 42 22.17 2.61 -4.89
C CYS A 42 23.38 3.44 -5.33
N GLU A 43 24.57 2.82 -5.38
CA GLU A 43 25.84 3.43 -5.82
C GLU A 43 26.21 4.72 -5.09
N SER A 44 25.78 4.86 -3.82
CA SER A 44 26.01 6.05 -3.00
C SER A 44 26.69 5.67 -1.68
N GLY A 45 27.61 6.54 -1.24
CA GLY A 45 28.23 6.49 0.09
C GLY A 45 27.57 7.41 1.13
N ALA A 46 26.52 8.16 0.75
CA ALA A 46 25.73 8.95 1.69
C ALA A 46 24.88 8.05 2.60
N GLY A 47 24.54 8.47 3.82
CA GLY A 47 23.85 7.58 4.77
C GLY A 47 24.75 6.49 5.35
N SER A 48 26.05 6.75 5.45
CA SER A 48 27.08 5.79 5.88
C SER A 48 26.82 5.15 7.26
N CYS A 49 26.02 5.78 8.12
CA CYS A 49 25.60 5.21 9.41
C CYS A 49 24.76 3.92 9.28
N LEU A 50 24.13 3.68 8.13
CA LEU A 50 23.34 2.49 7.85
C LEU A 50 23.99 1.60 6.77
N LEU A 51 25.24 1.87 6.42
CA LEU A 51 26.01 1.10 5.46
C LEU A 51 26.71 -0.06 6.17
N ILE A 52 26.47 -1.28 5.70
CA ILE A 52 27.02 -2.52 6.26
C ILE A 52 27.88 -3.21 5.20
N GLN A 53 28.99 -3.81 5.62
CA GLN A 53 29.85 -4.64 4.77
C GLN A 53 29.43 -6.12 4.85
N CYS A 54 29.51 -6.82 3.72
CA CYS A 54 29.31 -8.26 3.66
C CYS A 54 30.28 -8.99 4.59
N GLN A 55 29.78 -9.99 5.32
CA GLN A 55 30.59 -10.79 6.24
C GLN A 55 31.19 -12.05 5.62
N ASN A 56 30.89 -12.34 4.35
CA ASN A 56 31.55 -13.43 3.63
C ASN A 56 33.02 -13.04 3.37
N SER A 57 33.95 -13.89 3.80
CA SER A 57 35.40 -13.65 3.70
C SER A 57 35.91 -13.41 2.28
N SER A 58 35.18 -13.86 1.26
CA SER A 58 35.49 -13.65 -0.16
C SER A 58 34.79 -12.43 -0.77
N CYS A 59 34.05 -11.64 0.01
CA CYS A 59 33.21 -10.56 -0.50
C CYS A 59 33.54 -9.21 0.17
N SER A 60 33.83 -8.20 -0.66
CA SER A 60 34.12 -6.83 -0.22
C SER A 60 32.96 -5.85 -0.41
N ARG A 61 31.75 -6.33 -0.74
CA ARG A 61 30.60 -5.48 -1.05
C ARG A 61 30.01 -4.84 0.21
N SER A 62 29.49 -3.62 0.04
CA SER A 62 28.75 -2.90 1.08
C SER A 62 27.35 -2.54 0.58
N PHE A 63 26.39 -2.47 1.51
CA PHE A 63 25.00 -2.15 1.18
C PHE A 63 24.32 -1.45 2.35
N HIS A 64 23.39 -0.54 2.02
CA HIS A 64 22.55 0.08 3.04
C HIS A 64 21.47 -0.91 3.50
N THR A 65 21.17 -0.93 4.80
CA THR A 65 20.08 -1.75 5.36
C THR A 65 18.73 -1.47 4.68
N PHE A 66 18.48 -0.21 4.32
CA PHE A 66 17.24 0.23 3.67
C PHE A 66 17.21 -0.04 2.15
N CYS A 67 18.36 -0.28 1.51
CA CYS A 67 18.43 -0.63 0.09
C CYS A 67 18.08 -2.11 -0.16
N LEU A 68 18.08 -2.94 0.87
CA LEU A 68 17.69 -4.35 0.78
C LEU A 68 16.17 -4.50 0.57
N SER A 69 15.76 -5.67 0.07
CA SER A 69 14.36 -6.05 -0.10
C SER A 69 14.12 -7.42 0.55
N PRO A 70 13.38 -7.50 1.67
CA PRO A 70 12.85 -6.39 2.47
C PRO A 70 13.97 -5.55 3.14
N PRO A 71 13.69 -4.29 3.49
CA PRO A 71 14.65 -3.45 4.20
C PRO A 71 14.90 -3.99 5.60
N MET A 72 16.16 -4.00 6.02
CA MET A 72 16.55 -4.51 7.33
C MET A 72 16.35 -3.47 8.43
N GLN A 73 15.71 -3.88 9.52
CA GLN A 73 15.42 -3.02 10.67
C GLN A 73 16.45 -3.13 11.80
N ASP A 74 17.19 -4.24 11.90
CA ASP A 74 18.16 -4.47 12.98
C ASP A 74 19.49 -5.02 12.43
N THR A 75 20.61 -4.60 13.02
CA THR A 75 21.97 -4.90 12.53
C THR A 75 22.62 -6.09 13.24
N ARG A 76 21.91 -6.75 14.15
CA ARG A 76 22.43 -7.78 15.09
C ARG A 76 22.54 -9.20 14.51
N GLY A 77 22.86 -9.35 13.23
CA GLY A 77 22.97 -10.66 12.56
C GLY A 77 24.21 -10.79 11.70
N THR A 78 24.64 -12.03 11.45
CA THR A 78 25.69 -12.30 10.47
C THR A 78 25.15 -12.07 9.06
N LEU A 79 25.68 -11.04 8.37
CA LEU A 79 25.08 -10.52 7.13
C LEU A 79 25.93 -10.77 5.90
N GLU A 80 25.58 -11.83 5.18
CA GLU A 80 26.01 -12.03 3.81
C GLU A 80 25.19 -11.17 2.86
N CYS A 81 25.86 -10.54 1.88
CA CYS A 81 25.19 -9.72 0.89
C CYS A 81 24.23 -10.58 0.03
N PRO A 82 23.17 -9.99 -0.52
CA PRO A 82 22.24 -10.72 -1.38
C PRO A 82 22.92 -11.48 -2.53
N LEU A 83 23.97 -10.90 -3.11
CA LEU A 83 24.72 -11.50 -4.22
C LEU A 83 25.55 -12.72 -3.79
N CYS A 84 25.91 -12.84 -2.51
CA CYS A 84 26.54 -14.05 -1.98
C CYS A 84 25.52 -15.16 -1.69
N LYS A 85 24.26 -14.80 -1.43
CA LYS A 85 23.16 -15.75 -1.23
C LYS A 85 22.56 -16.28 -2.54
N ILE A 86 22.80 -15.59 -3.66
CA ILE A 86 22.33 -15.98 -4.98
C ILE A 86 23.37 -16.94 -5.61
N ASN A 87 22.97 -18.19 -5.89
CA ASN A 87 23.80 -19.14 -6.66
C ASN A 87 24.09 -18.59 -8.08
N GLU A 88 25.24 -18.95 -8.67
CA GLU A 88 25.68 -18.49 -10.00
C GLU A 88 24.63 -18.67 -11.11
N ALA A 89 23.78 -19.70 -11.04
CA ALA A 89 22.70 -19.95 -12.00
C ALA A 89 21.53 -18.93 -11.95
N SER A 90 21.47 -18.11 -10.91
CA SER A 90 20.39 -17.14 -10.63
C SER A 90 20.86 -15.69 -10.70
N LEU A 91 22.10 -15.42 -11.12
CA LEU A 91 22.73 -14.10 -11.06
C LEU A 91 22.00 -13.05 -11.91
N ALA A 92 21.57 -13.41 -13.13
CA ALA A 92 20.76 -12.52 -13.98
C ALA A 92 19.34 -12.29 -13.40
N LYS A 93 18.80 -13.28 -12.68
CA LYS A 93 17.45 -13.26 -12.07
C LYS A 93 17.41 -12.49 -10.74
N GLY A 94 18.53 -12.45 -10.02
CA GLY A 94 18.66 -11.72 -8.77
C GLY A 94 18.93 -10.21 -8.95
N MET A 95 19.52 -9.80 -10.07
CA MET A 95 19.82 -8.38 -10.33
C MET A 95 18.54 -7.53 -10.51
N GLU A 96 17.45 -8.07 -11.07
CA GLU A 96 16.14 -7.37 -11.13
C GLU A 96 15.52 -7.14 -9.75
N VAL A 97 15.72 -8.07 -8.81
CA VAL A 97 15.19 -7.99 -7.43
C VAL A 97 15.77 -6.80 -6.64
N TYR A 98 16.95 -6.33 -7.04
CA TYR A 98 17.65 -5.20 -6.41
C TYR A 98 17.78 -3.99 -7.36
N ALA A 99 16.97 -3.92 -8.41
CA ALA A 99 16.89 -2.73 -9.25
C ALA A 99 16.64 -1.49 -8.38
N SER A 100 17.26 -0.36 -8.75
CA SER A 100 17.17 0.90 -8.00
C SER A 100 15.71 1.29 -7.78
N LYS A 101 15.25 1.17 -6.52
CA LYS A 101 13.88 1.50 -6.12
C LYS A 101 13.62 2.99 -6.39
N LYS A 102 12.47 3.30 -6.97
CA LYS A 102 12.01 4.68 -7.16
C LYS A 102 11.15 5.12 -5.99
N ILE A 103 11.37 6.35 -5.54
CA ILE A 103 10.58 6.95 -4.46
C ILE A 103 9.22 7.40 -5.04
N GLN A 104 8.12 6.93 -4.44
CA GLN A 104 6.76 7.36 -4.75
C GLN A 104 6.38 8.58 -3.90
N ARG A 105 6.57 8.51 -2.58
CA ARG A 105 6.16 9.56 -1.63
C ARG A 105 7.01 9.52 -0.36
N LEU A 106 7.11 10.65 0.34
CA LEU A 106 7.65 10.73 1.70
C LEU A 106 6.46 10.78 2.67
N VAL A 107 6.42 9.86 3.63
CA VAL A 107 5.22 9.56 4.45
C VAL A 107 5.50 9.65 5.96
N GLY A 108 6.58 10.31 6.34
CA GLY A 108 6.92 10.50 7.74
C GLY A 108 8.33 11.03 7.96
N CYS A 109 8.58 11.51 9.17
CA CYS A 109 9.91 11.97 9.59
C CYS A 109 10.14 11.62 11.05
N ARG A 110 11.39 11.30 11.40
CA ARG A 110 11.80 11.07 12.77
C ARG A 110 13.19 11.60 13.02
N ARG A 111 13.49 11.91 14.27
CA ARG A 111 14.84 12.25 14.74
C ARG A 111 15.38 11.11 15.60
N VAL A 112 16.53 10.57 15.22
CA VAL A 112 17.22 9.47 15.93
C VAL A 112 18.52 9.99 16.54
N ILE A 113 18.84 9.58 17.77
CA ILE A 113 20.10 9.88 18.44
C ILE A 113 21.07 8.74 18.14
N LEU A 114 22.27 9.04 17.62
CA LEU A 114 23.26 8.02 17.23
C LEU A 114 24.21 7.69 18.39
N GLN A 115 24.97 8.67 18.90
CA GLN A 115 25.86 8.55 20.07
C GLN A 115 26.08 9.93 20.72
N GLU A 116 26.31 9.99 22.04
CA GLU A 116 26.83 11.14 22.83
C GLU A 116 26.52 12.56 22.29
N SER A 117 25.25 12.86 22.03
CA SER A 117 24.73 14.17 21.56
C SER A 117 24.69 14.40 20.04
N ASP A 118 24.98 13.40 19.21
CA ASP A 118 24.76 13.46 17.76
C ASP A 118 23.42 12.86 17.35
N PHE A 119 22.75 13.51 16.40
CA PHE A 119 21.42 13.12 15.94
C PHE A 119 21.35 13.11 14.42
N GLN A 120 20.43 12.33 13.89
CA GLN A 120 20.16 12.23 12.46
C GLN A 120 18.65 12.28 12.21
N TYR A 121 18.26 13.05 11.21
CA TYR A 121 16.90 12.99 10.67
C TYR A 121 16.78 11.81 9.71
N GLN A 122 15.74 11.02 9.91
CA GLN A 122 15.35 9.95 9.01
C GLN A 122 13.96 10.25 8.47
N ILE A 123 13.77 9.99 7.18
CA ILE A 123 12.53 10.20 6.46
C ILE A 123 11.97 8.84 6.10
N LEU A 124 10.66 8.65 6.31
CA LEU A 124 9.98 7.43 5.92
C LEU A 124 9.59 7.51 4.46
N VAL A 125 10.08 6.56 3.67
CA VAL A 125 9.93 6.55 2.22
C VAL A 125 8.94 5.47 1.81
N LYS A 126 7.94 5.88 1.02
CA LYS A 126 7.06 5.00 0.26
C LYS A 126 7.66 4.76 -1.13
N TRP A 127 7.90 3.49 -1.44
CA TRP A 127 8.48 3.06 -2.72
C TRP A 127 7.41 2.82 -3.78
N GLN A 128 7.76 3.11 -5.04
CA GLN A 128 6.88 2.89 -6.19
C GLN A 128 6.69 1.39 -6.43
N LEU A 129 5.46 1.00 -6.78
CA LEU A 129 5.05 -0.39 -7.08
C LEU A 129 5.19 -1.41 -5.94
N LEU A 130 5.60 -0.99 -4.74
CA LEU A 130 5.69 -1.83 -3.54
C LEU A 130 4.63 -1.42 -2.52
N SER A 131 4.18 -2.34 -1.67
CA SER A 131 3.23 -2.02 -0.61
C SER A 131 3.88 -1.26 0.55
N HIS A 132 3.05 -0.71 1.46
CA HIS A 132 3.53 -0.01 2.66
C HIS A 132 4.34 -0.90 3.62
N HIS A 133 4.28 -2.23 3.45
CA HIS A 133 5.15 -3.20 4.14
C HIS A 133 6.64 -3.02 3.81
N HIS A 134 6.95 -2.46 2.65
CA HIS A 134 8.32 -2.22 2.21
C HIS A 134 8.84 -0.82 2.53
N ASP A 135 8.01 0.03 3.12
CA ASP A 135 8.41 1.38 3.50
C ASP A 135 9.50 1.32 4.56
N CYS A 136 10.51 2.16 4.39
CA CYS A 136 11.63 2.18 5.30
C CYS A 136 12.12 3.60 5.60
N TRP A 137 12.74 3.72 6.76
CA TRP A 137 13.39 4.93 7.21
C TRP A 137 14.73 5.06 6.51
N VAL A 138 14.91 6.15 5.76
CA VAL A 138 16.17 6.49 5.11
C VAL A 138 16.79 7.74 5.73
N PRO A 139 18.13 7.85 5.79
CA PRO A 139 18.79 9.06 6.24
C PRO A 139 18.49 10.27 5.36
N LEU A 140 18.29 11.44 5.97
CA LEU A 140 18.02 12.68 5.24
C LEU A 140 19.19 13.10 4.34
N ASP A 141 20.43 12.90 4.78
CA ASP A 141 21.63 13.15 3.98
C ASP A 141 21.70 12.26 2.74
N TRP A 142 21.32 10.99 2.86
CA TRP A 142 21.16 10.11 1.69
C TRP A 142 20.08 10.62 0.75
N LEU A 143 18.92 11.00 1.29
CA LEU A 143 17.78 11.47 0.49
C LEU A 143 18.09 12.77 -0.27
N LEU A 144 18.88 13.66 0.31
CA LEU A 144 19.33 14.90 -0.35
C LEU A 144 20.25 14.64 -1.55
N VAL A 145 20.96 13.51 -1.56
CA VAL A 145 21.78 13.07 -2.70
C VAL A 145 20.92 12.34 -3.74
N PHE A 146 20.03 11.46 -3.27
CA PHE A 146 19.24 10.60 -4.15
C PHE A 146 18.06 11.32 -4.84
N ASP A 147 17.36 12.20 -4.12
CA ASP A 147 16.21 12.97 -4.63
C ASP A 147 16.11 14.34 -3.92
N ARG A 148 17.04 15.23 -4.29
CA ARG A 148 17.19 16.57 -3.69
C ARG A 148 15.89 17.38 -3.70
N LEU A 149 15.18 17.40 -4.82
CA LEU A 149 14.01 18.26 -5.01
C LEU A 149 12.86 17.84 -4.11
N ARG A 150 12.60 16.53 -4.02
CA ARG A 150 11.55 16.00 -3.14
C ARG A 150 11.90 16.20 -1.67
N ALA A 151 13.15 15.97 -1.28
CA ALA A 151 13.63 16.22 0.07
C ALA A 151 13.44 17.69 0.48
N GLN A 152 13.91 18.63 -0.34
CA GLN A 152 13.77 20.06 -0.07
C GLN A 152 12.31 20.49 -0.01
N SER A 153 11.46 20.00 -0.91
CA SER A 153 10.03 20.31 -0.87
C SER A 153 9.36 19.78 0.40
N TYR A 154 9.79 18.63 0.91
CA TYR A 154 9.24 18.05 2.14
C TYR A 154 9.67 18.85 3.36
N ILE A 155 10.96 19.20 3.47
CA ILE A 155 11.49 20.03 4.57
C ILE A 155 10.83 21.41 4.60
N ARG A 156 10.56 22.00 3.43
CA ARG A 156 9.86 23.31 3.36
C ARG A 156 8.40 23.25 3.84
N LYS A 157 7.72 22.12 3.63
CA LYS A 157 6.31 21.95 3.99
C LYS A 157 6.11 21.46 5.41
N ASN A 158 7.06 20.67 5.93
CA ASN A 158 6.97 20.03 7.22
C ASN A 158 8.03 20.59 8.17
N THR A 159 7.60 21.05 9.34
CA THR A 159 8.52 21.44 10.41
C THR A 159 9.23 20.20 10.92
N LEU A 160 10.55 20.11 10.70
CA LEU A 160 11.33 18.98 11.21
C LEU A 160 11.29 18.96 12.75
N PRO A 161 11.10 17.77 13.37
CA PRO A 161 10.93 17.69 14.81
C PRO A 161 12.17 18.18 15.57
N LYS A 162 11.99 19.15 16.47
CA LYS A 162 13.06 19.68 17.32
C LYS A 162 13.39 18.78 18.52
N GLU A 163 12.54 17.80 18.82
CA GLU A 163 12.72 16.82 19.90
C GLU A 163 12.60 15.40 19.34
N VAL A 164 12.87 14.38 20.16
CA VAL A 164 12.72 12.97 19.76
C VAL A 164 11.23 12.68 19.58
N TYR A 165 10.76 12.86 18.34
CA TYR A 165 9.40 12.63 17.92
C TYR A 165 9.41 11.89 16.58
N MET A 166 8.47 10.96 16.43
CA MET A 166 8.27 10.17 15.23
C MET A 166 6.91 10.51 14.65
N ASP A 167 6.91 11.13 13.47
CA ASP A 167 5.72 11.29 12.64
C ASP A 167 5.68 10.16 11.62
N ASP A 168 4.78 9.19 11.81
CA ASP A 168 4.47 8.15 10.84
C ASP A 168 3.03 8.36 10.36
N GLN A 169 2.89 8.76 9.10
CA GLN A 169 1.60 9.12 8.52
C GLN A 169 0.82 7.90 8.01
N ARG A 170 1.39 6.69 8.16
CA ARG A 170 0.74 5.45 7.75
C ARG A 170 -0.37 5.06 8.71
N LYS A 171 -1.48 4.58 8.15
CA LYS A 171 -2.58 4.04 8.94
C LYS A 171 -2.44 2.52 9.10
N PRO A 172 -2.86 1.94 10.24
CA PRO A 172 -2.81 0.49 10.45
C PRO A 172 -3.56 -0.30 9.37
N GLU A 173 -4.69 0.22 8.90
CA GLU A 173 -5.51 -0.41 7.85
C GLU A 173 -4.77 -0.57 6.51
N TRP A 174 -3.76 0.27 6.21
CA TRP A 174 -3.01 0.20 4.94
C TRP A 174 -2.14 -1.05 4.81
N PHE A 175 -1.92 -1.78 5.91
CA PHE A 175 -1.20 -3.04 5.93
C PHE A 175 -2.12 -4.25 5.77
N GLU A 176 -3.43 -4.04 5.81
CA GLU A 176 -4.43 -5.10 5.69
C GLU A 176 -4.91 -5.27 4.26
N VAL A 177 -5.03 -6.52 3.83
CA VAL A 177 -5.59 -6.89 2.53
C VAL A 177 -7.10 -6.63 2.51
N ASP A 178 -7.58 -5.85 1.53
CA ASP A 178 -9.02 -5.74 1.21
C ASP A 178 -9.43 -6.90 0.30
N ARG A 179 -8.77 -7.03 -0.85
CA ARG A 179 -9.06 -8.10 -1.82
C ARG A 179 -7.95 -8.32 -2.83
N ALA A 180 -7.88 -9.53 -3.34
CA ALA A 180 -7.15 -9.84 -4.55
C ALA A 180 -8.01 -9.48 -5.78
N ILE A 181 -7.36 -8.91 -6.79
CA ILE A 181 -7.98 -8.43 -8.04
C ILE A 181 -7.59 -9.34 -9.20
N ALA A 182 -6.29 -9.60 -9.39
CA ALA A 182 -5.75 -10.29 -10.55
C ALA A 182 -4.60 -11.23 -10.17
N CYS A 183 -4.22 -12.11 -11.09
CA CYS A 183 -3.13 -13.07 -10.96
C CYS A 183 -2.20 -12.96 -12.18
N ARG A 184 -0.89 -13.09 -11.97
CA ARG A 184 0.13 -13.19 -13.02
C ARG A 184 1.20 -14.18 -12.63
N ARG A 185 1.97 -14.67 -13.60
CA ARG A 185 3.20 -15.43 -13.33
C ARG A 185 4.35 -14.47 -13.04
N LYS A 186 5.26 -14.85 -12.13
CA LYS A 186 6.44 -14.05 -11.78
C LYS A 186 7.38 -13.82 -12.96
N PHE A 187 7.57 -14.85 -13.77
CA PHE A 187 8.55 -14.85 -14.87
C PHE A 187 7.93 -14.50 -16.23
N ASP A 188 6.65 -14.81 -16.41
CA ASP A 188 5.87 -14.39 -17.58
C ASP A 188 4.89 -13.31 -17.11
N LEU A 189 5.24 -12.03 -17.27
CA LEU A 189 4.45 -10.87 -16.81
C LEU A 189 3.04 -10.75 -17.46
N GLY A 190 2.57 -11.78 -18.15
CA GLY A 190 1.22 -11.91 -18.65
C GLY A 190 0.22 -12.22 -17.52
N LEU A 191 -0.97 -11.65 -17.66
CA LEU A 191 -2.12 -12.04 -16.84
C LEU A 191 -2.48 -13.50 -17.12
N CYS A 192 -2.82 -14.24 -16.07
CA CYS A 192 -3.28 -15.62 -16.19
C CYS A 192 -4.69 -15.77 -15.64
N ASP A 193 -5.42 -16.75 -16.18
CA ASP A 193 -6.70 -17.14 -15.60
C ASP A 193 -6.44 -17.82 -14.25
N ILE A 194 -6.98 -17.23 -13.19
CA ILE A 194 -6.84 -17.71 -11.83
C ILE A 194 -7.44 -19.12 -11.67
N LEU A 195 -8.49 -19.46 -12.41
CA LEU A 195 -9.15 -20.76 -12.31
C LEU A 195 -8.33 -21.87 -12.97
N ALA A 196 -7.67 -21.58 -14.09
CA ALA A 196 -6.70 -22.51 -14.69
C ALA A 196 -5.51 -22.69 -13.73
N SER A 197 -4.98 -21.58 -13.21
CA SER A 197 -3.83 -21.58 -12.31
C SER A 197 -4.08 -22.34 -11.00
N TYR A 198 -5.30 -22.29 -10.47
CA TYR A 198 -5.70 -22.99 -9.24
C TYR A 198 -5.85 -24.50 -9.42
N LYS A 199 -6.19 -24.98 -10.62
CA LYS A 199 -6.27 -26.42 -10.90
C LYS A 199 -4.90 -27.06 -11.10
N ASP A 200 -3.94 -26.29 -11.59
CA ASP A 200 -2.62 -26.79 -11.97
C ASP A 200 -1.58 -26.73 -10.84
N ASN A 201 -1.83 -25.99 -9.75
CA ASN A 201 -0.85 -25.80 -8.68
C ASN A 201 -1.51 -25.40 -7.35
N GLU A 202 -1.31 -26.18 -6.29
CA GLU A 202 -1.82 -25.84 -4.95
C GLU A 202 -0.94 -24.79 -4.24
N ASP A 203 0.37 -24.75 -4.55
CA ASP A 203 1.33 -23.95 -3.77
C ASP A 203 1.56 -22.52 -4.29
N PHE A 204 1.13 -22.21 -5.52
CA PHE A 204 1.22 -20.87 -6.14
C PHE A 204 2.59 -20.16 -6.05
N GLU A 205 3.70 -20.88 -5.81
CA GLU A 205 5.01 -20.26 -5.54
C GLU A 205 5.54 -19.41 -6.71
N GLY A 206 5.16 -19.75 -7.94
CA GLY A 206 5.50 -19.02 -9.17
C GLY A 206 4.56 -17.87 -9.54
N TYR A 207 3.56 -17.56 -8.71
CA TYR A 207 2.52 -16.57 -9.01
C TYR A 207 2.59 -15.35 -8.10
N GLU A 208 2.11 -14.24 -8.62
CA GLU A 208 1.87 -13.00 -7.90
C GLU A 208 0.43 -12.55 -8.08
N PHE A 209 -0.08 -11.89 -7.05
CA PHE A 209 -1.46 -11.44 -7.00
C PHE A 209 -1.51 -9.93 -6.86
N LEU A 210 -2.35 -9.28 -7.67
CA LEU A 210 -2.60 -7.86 -7.53
C LEU A 210 -3.54 -7.65 -6.35
N VAL A 211 -3.01 -7.07 -5.28
CA VAL A 211 -3.68 -6.89 -4.01
C VAL A 211 -4.12 -5.44 -3.85
N LYS A 212 -5.39 -5.24 -3.54
CA LYS A 212 -5.92 -3.98 -3.02
C LYS A 212 -5.83 -3.97 -1.50
N TRP A 213 -5.32 -2.87 -0.97
CA TRP A 213 -5.16 -2.63 0.46
C TRP A 213 -6.34 -1.84 1.02
N LYS A 214 -6.69 -2.08 2.30
CA LYS A 214 -7.76 -1.31 2.95
C LYS A 214 -7.35 0.15 3.12
N GLY A 215 -8.32 1.05 3.00
CA GLY A 215 -8.08 2.49 3.15
C GLY A 215 -7.26 3.15 2.03
N LEU A 216 -6.88 2.41 0.98
CA LEU A 216 -6.14 2.90 -0.18
C LEU A 216 -6.91 2.70 -1.49
N ASP A 217 -6.62 3.54 -2.47
CA ASP A 217 -7.23 3.50 -3.80
C ASP A 217 -6.67 2.34 -4.65
N TYR A 218 -7.35 2.06 -5.77
CA TYR A 218 -6.89 1.02 -6.71
C TYR A 218 -5.51 1.33 -7.32
N CYS A 219 -5.14 2.61 -7.41
CA CYS A 219 -3.83 3.03 -7.92
C CYS A 219 -2.66 2.59 -7.02
N ASP A 220 -2.92 2.31 -5.74
CA ASP A 220 -1.93 1.84 -4.78
C ASP A 220 -1.95 0.30 -4.63
N ALA A 221 -2.66 -0.41 -5.51
CA ALA A 221 -2.62 -1.87 -5.55
C ALA A 221 -1.23 -2.37 -5.98
N THR A 222 -0.75 -3.44 -5.35
CA THR A 222 0.62 -3.96 -5.55
C THR A 222 0.60 -5.45 -5.84
N TRP A 223 1.63 -5.92 -6.53
CA TRP A 223 1.80 -7.34 -6.81
C TRP A 223 2.50 -8.01 -5.63
N GLU A 224 1.83 -8.97 -5.01
CA GLU A 224 2.27 -9.63 -3.79
C GLU A 224 2.38 -11.14 -3.98
N SER A 225 3.32 -11.75 -3.25
CA SER A 225 3.49 -13.20 -3.22
C SER A 225 2.33 -13.87 -2.48
N TYR A 226 2.03 -15.12 -2.84
CA TYR A 226 1.04 -15.93 -2.11
C TYR A 226 1.38 -16.13 -0.62
N SER A 227 2.68 -16.07 -0.29
CA SER A 227 3.18 -16.21 1.08
C SER A 227 2.92 -14.98 1.96
N THR A 228 2.58 -13.82 1.38
CA THR A 228 2.30 -12.60 2.13
C THR A 228 1.05 -12.78 3.00
N GLU A 229 1.10 -12.25 4.22
CA GLU A 229 0.00 -12.37 5.18
C GLU A 229 -1.30 -11.78 4.62
N GLY A 230 -2.43 -12.45 4.86
CA GLY A 230 -3.75 -12.04 4.37
C GLY A 230 -4.03 -12.36 2.89
N VAL A 231 -3.01 -12.50 2.04
CA VAL A 231 -3.18 -12.73 0.59
C VAL A 231 -3.87 -14.07 0.31
N LYS A 232 -3.51 -15.15 1.02
CA LYS A 232 -4.13 -16.48 0.84
C LYS A 232 -5.65 -16.45 0.96
N SER A 233 -6.16 -15.76 1.99
CA SER A 233 -7.61 -15.60 2.21
C SER A 233 -8.25 -14.82 1.06
N ALA A 234 -7.62 -13.74 0.63
CA ALA A 234 -8.11 -12.91 -0.46
C ALA A 234 -8.12 -13.64 -1.81
N VAL A 235 -7.12 -14.50 -2.07
CA VAL A 235 -7.06 -15.37 -3.24
C VAL A 235 -8.15 -16.43 -3.20
N SER A 236 -8.41 -17.07 -2.06
CA SER A 236 -9.54 -18.00 -1.91
C SER A 236 -10.88 -17.31 -2.24
N MET A 237 -11.07 -16.07 -1.78
CA MET A 237 -12.25 -15.27 -2.14
C MET A 237 -12.29 -14.90 -3.62
N LEU A 238 -11.14 -14.61 -4.24
CA LEU A 238 -11.03 -14.33 -5.68
C LEU A 238 -11.44 -15.55 -6.52
N VAL A 239 -10.94 -16.73 -6.16
CA VAL A 239 -11.28 -18.01 -6.81
C VAL A 239 -12.78 -18.28 -6.69
N LYS A 240 -13.34 -18.18 -5.47
CA LYS A 240 -14.79 -18.33 -5.23
C LYS A 240 -15.61 -17.36 -6.08
N ARG A 241 -15.16 -16.10 -6.20
CA ARG A 241 -15.84 -15.09 -7.03
C ARG A 241 -15.84 -15.49 -8.50
N HIS A 242 -14.70 -15.94 -9.04
CA HIS A 242 -14.61 -16.37 -10.44
C HIS A 242 -15.45 -17.63 -10.71
N GLN A 243 -15.42 -18.61 -9.81
CA GLN A 243 -16.28 -19.79 -9.89
C GLN A 243 -17.77 -19.40 -9.90
N ASN A 244 -18.20 -18.49 -9.02
CA ASN A 244 -19.57 -18.01 -8.98
C ASN A 244 -19.95 -17.24 -10.25
N THR A 245 -19.04 -16.44 -10.82
CA THR A 245 -19.29 -15.75 -12.09
C THR A 245 -19.47 -16.72 -13.24
N LEU A 246 -18.65 -17.77 -13.36
CA LEU A 246 -18.83 -18.79 -14.39
C LEU A 246 -20.19 -19.48 -14.30
N ARG A 247 -20.66 -19.78 -13.08
CA ARG A 247 -21.99 -20.36 -12.85
C ARG A 247 -23.14 -19.44 -13.28
N ARG A 248 -22.95 -18.11 -13.25
CA ARG A 248 -23.99 -17.12 -13.61
C ARG A 248 -24.24 -16.99 -15.11
N VAL A 249 -23.31 -17.44 -15.95
CA VAL A 249 -23.38 -17.17 -17.41
C VAL A 249 -24.55 -17.91 -18.09
N ASP A 250 -25.13 -18.94 -17.44
CA ASP A 250 -26.16 -19.79 -18.08
C ASP A 250 -27.61 -19.59 -17.60
N CYS A 251 -27.91 -18.68 -16.66
CA CYS A 251 -29.25 -18.64 -16.06
C CYS A 251 -29.72 -17.23 -15.65
N VAL A 252 -30.21 -16.46 -16.62
CA VAL A 252 -31.34 -15.54 -16.37
C VAL A 252 -32.50 -15.99 -17.27
N SER A 253 -32.87 -17.27 -17.15
CA SER A 253 -34.16 -17.73 -17.66
C SER A 253 -35.25 -17.21 -16.71
N PRO A 254 -36.26 -16.47 -17.19
CA PRO A 254 -37.29 -15.86 -16.35
C PRO A 254 -38.32 -16.88 -15.81
N MET A 255 -37.90 -18.05 -15.32
CA MET A 255 -38.84 -19.09 -14.89
C MET A 255 -38.55 -19.62 -13.48
N ASN A 256 -39.63 -19.61 -12.69
CA ASN A 256 -39.79 -20.06 -11.30
C ASN A 256 -39.26 -19.15 -10.18
N ILE A 257 -39.64 -17.86 -10.21
CA ILE A 257 -39.81 -17.07 -8.97
C ILE A 257 -41.28 -17.20 -8.49
N GLU A 258 -41.88 -18.37 -8.61
CA GLU A 258 -43.20 -18.67 -8.06
C GLU A 258 -42.98 -19.46 -6.76
N GLY A 259 -43.00 -18.75 -5.63
CA GLY A 259 -43.06 -19.38 -4.31
C GLY A 259 -42.04 -18.93 -3.27
N MET A 260 -41.01 -18.16 -3.63
CA MET A 260 -39.89 -17.88 -2.72
C MET A 260 -39.91 -16.49 -2.05
N VAL A 261 -41.09 -15.89 -1.85
CA VAL A 261 -41.26 -14.95 -0.71
C VAL A 261 -41.75 -15.76 0.50
N SER A 262 -41.31 -17.02 0.64
CA SER A 262 -41.57 -17.84 1.82
C SER A 262 -40.47 -17.57 2.82
N GLU A 263 -40.78 -16.70 3.79
CA GLU A 263 -40.32 -16.63 5.19
C GLU A 263 -38.81 -16.70 5.54
N ASN A 264 -37.91 -16.94 4.59
CA ASN A 264 -36.48 -17.14 4.82
C ASN A 264 -35.62 -15.97 4.34
N ILE A 265 -36.24 -14.89 3.86
CA ILE A 265 -35.54 -13.68 3.42
C ILE A 265 -35.62 -12.68 4.56
N HIS A 266 -34.63 -12.76 5.44
CA HIS A 266 -34.40 -11.91 6.60
C HIS A 266 -35.33 -12.16 7.80
N ASN A 267 -34.80 -12.89 8.78
CA ASN A 267 -35.11 -12.72 10.20
C ASN A 267 -35.33 -11.22 10.51
N ASP A 268 -36.57 -10.78 10.70
CA ASP A 268 -37.01 -9.52 11.35
C ASP A 268 -36.24 -8.21 11.06
N ALA A 269 -35.53 -8.09 9.93
CA ALA A 269 -34.58 -6.98 9.71
C ALA A 269 -35.12 -5.84 8.83
N LEU A 270 -36.22 -6.05 8.11
CA LEU A 270 -36.82 -5.06 7.21
C LEU A 270 -38.19 -4.62 7.75
N TYR A 271 -38.51 -3.35 7.61
CA TYR A 271 -39.83 -2.83 7.97
C TYR A 271 -40.90 -3.28 6.95
N ASP A 272 -42.17 -3.34 7.38
CA ASP A 272 -43.28 -3.80 6.55
C ASP A 272 -43.42 -3.03 5.22
N TYR A 273 -43.23 -1.70 5.27
CA TYR A 273 -43.25 -0.87 4.06
C TYR A 273 -42.10 -1.21 3.11
N GLN A 274 -40.94 -1.63 3.64
CA GLN A 274 -39.80 -2.06 2.84
C GLN A 274 -40.07 -3.39 2.13
N LEU A 275 -40.72 -4.32 2.84
CA LEU A 275 -41.18 -5.60 2.27
C LEU A 275 -42.24 -5.39 1.18
N GLN A 276 -43.16 -4.44 1.37
CA GLN A 276 -44.14 -4.07 0.35
C GLN A 276 -43.46 -3.51 -0.92
N GLY A 277 -42.50 -2.58 -0.76
CA GLY A 277 -41.73 -2.04 -1.87
C GLY A 277 -40.90 -3.12 -2.58
N LEU A 278 -40.32 -4.05 -1.83
CA LEU A 278 -39.57 -5.19 -2.37
C LEU A 278 -40.45 -6.12 -3.19
N LYS A 279 -41.64 -6.50 -2.68
CA LYS A 279 -42.63 -7.31 -3.40
C LYS A 279 -43.06 -6.63 -4.70
N TRP A 280 -43.35 -5.33 -4.64
CA TRP A 280 -43.69 -4.54 -5.83
C TRP A 280 -42.58 -4.55 -6.88
N MET A 281 -41.30 -4.43 -6.47
CA MET A 281 -40.17 -4.54 -7.41
C MET A 281 -40.08 -5.94 -8.06
N PHE A 282 -40.32 -7.02 -7.30
CA PHE A 282 -40.34 -8.37 -7.87
C PHE A 282 -41.47 -8.58 -8.88
N ASP A 283 -42.68 -8.10 -8.59
CA ASP A 283 -43.83 -8.27 -9.47
C ASP A 283 -43.63 -7.53 -10.81
N ASN A 284 -43.01 -6.34 -10.76
CA ASN A 284 -42.65 -5.60 -11.97
C ASN A 284 -41.48 -6.25 -12.73
N PHE A 285 -40.49 -6.80 -12.02
CA PHE A 285 -39.39 -7.55 -12.64
C PHE A 285 -39.90 -8.79 -13.39
N LYS A 286 -40.80 -9.57 -12.78
CA LYS A 286 -41.50 -10.69 -13.43
C LYS A 286 -42.27 -10.24 -14.68
N SER A 287 -42.90 -9.08 -14.60
CA SER A 287 -43.64 -8.46 -15.70
C SER A 287 -42.73 -7.80 -16.76
N LYS A 288 -41.41 -7.87 -16.62
CA LYS A 288 -40.41 -7.20 -17.47
C LYS A 288 -40.63 -5.69 -17.60
N ARG A 289 -41.08 -5.03 -16.53
CA ARG A 289 -41.30 -3.59 -16.46
C ARG A 289 -40.20 -2.93 -15.63
N SER A 290 -39.64 -1.84 -16.18
CA SER A 290 -38.73 -0.98 -15.42
C SER A 290 -39.50 -0.21 -14.35
N VAL A 291 -38.86 0.04 -13.21
CA VAL A 291 -39.45 0.72 -12.06
C VAL A 291 -38.61 1.90 -11.62
N ILE A 292 -39.26 2.91 -11.05
CA ILE A 292 -38.62 4.04 -10.36
C ILE A 292 -39.10 4.02 -8.92
N LEU A 293 -38.17 3.83 -7.98
CA LEU A 293 -38.49 3.82 -6.55
C LEU A 293 -38.44 5.26 -6.00
N ALA A 294 -39.61 5.88 -5.88
CA ALA A 294 -39.78 7.29 -5.56
C ALA A 294 -40.15 7.54 -4.07
N ASP A 295 -39.64 6.72 -3.16
CA ASP A 295 -39.90 6.85 -1.72
C ASP A 295 -39.17 8.05 -1.10
N GLU A 296 -39.63 8.51 0.06
CA GLU A 296 -39.00 9.59 0.83
C GLU A 296 -37.53 9.29 1.20
N MET A 297 -36.75 10.35 1.44
CA MET A 297 -35.36 10.24 1.86
C MET A 297 -35.26 9.59 3.24
N GLY A 298 -34.37 8.61 3.40
CA GLY A 298 -34.18 7.93 4.69
C GLY A 298 -35.01 6.67 4.90
N LEU A 299 -36.00 6.36 4.04
CA LEU A 299 -36.81 5.12 4.14
C LEU A 299 -36.08 3.83 3.75
N GLY A 300 -34.77 3.88 3.47
CA GLY A 300 -33.98 2.68 3.22
C GLY A 300 -34.07 2.13 1.79
N LYS A 301 -34.30 2.99 0.79
CA LYS A 301 -34.25 2.60 -0.65
C LYS A 301 -33.05 1.73 -1.02
N THR A 302 -31.88 2.04 -0.46
CA THR A 302 -30.65 1.24 -0.68
C THR A 302 -30.80 -0.20 -0.18
N VAL A 303 -31.38 -0.39 1.01
CA VAL A 303 -31.56 -1.75 1.58
C VAL A 303 -32.57 -2.54 0.75
N GLN A 304 -33.66 -1.89 0.30
CA GLN A 304 -34.66 -2.52 -0.57
C GLN A 304 -34.03 -3.00 -1.89
N VAL A 305 -33.22 -2.15 -2.54
CA VAL A 305 -32.55 -2.51 -3.80
C VAL A 305 -31.49 -3.61 -3.59
N VAL A 306 -30.71 -3.57 -2.50
CA VAL A 306 -29.73 -4.61 -2.18
C VAL A 306 -30.41 -5.95 -1.91
N SER A 307 -31.51 -5.95 -1.15
CA SER A 307 -32.31 -7.16 -0.89
C SER A 307 -32.92 -7.73 -2.17
N PHE A 308 -33.43 -6.87 -3.05
CA PHE A 308 -33.94 -7.24 -4.36
C PHE A 308 -32.87 -7.92 -5.23
N LEU A 309 -31.71 -7.29 -5.41
CA LEU A 309 -30.59 -7.84 -6.18
C LEU A 309 -30.07 -9.14 -5.57
N SER A 310 -29.91 -9.19 -4.25
CA SER A 310 -29.49 -10.38 -3.52
C SER A 310 -30.42 -11.56 -3.78
N HIS A 311 -31.73 -11.32 -3.79
CA HIS A 311 -32.71 -12.36 -4.07
C HIS A 311 -32.66 -12.83 -5.53
N ILE A 312 -32.60 -11.93 -6.51
CA ILE A 312 -32.50 -12.31 -7.93
C ILE A 312 -31.23 -13.13 -8.18
N ILE A 313 -30.11 -12.70 -7.60
CA ILE A 313 -28.83 -13.36 -7.75
C ILE A 313 -28.83 -14.73 -7.06
N LYS A 314 -29.55 -14.92 -5.95
CA LYS A 314 -29.65 -16.20 -5.23
C LYS A 314 -30.68 -17.15 -5.83
N GLY A 315 -31.85 -16.65 -6.23
CA GLY A 315 -32.97 -17.45 -6.78
C GLY A 315 -32.77 -17.90 -8.22
N SER A 316 -31.66 -17.51 -8.86
CA SER A 316 -31.25 -18.03 -10.18
C SER A 316 -30.29 -19.24 -10.07
N PHE A 317 -30.15 -19.84 -8.87
CA PHE A 317 -29.31 -20.99 -8.56
C PHE A 317 -30.06 -22.07 -7.78
#